data_AF-A0A1M5PI36-F1
#
_entry.id   AF-A0A1M5PI36-F1
#
_cell.length_a   1.000
_cell.length_b   1.000
_cell.length_c   1.000
_cell.angle_alpha   90.00
_cell.angle_beta   90.00
_cell.angle_gamma   90.00
#
_symmetry.space_group_name_H-M   'P 1'
#
loop_
_entity.id
_entity.type
_entity.pdbx_description
1 polymer ?
#
loop_
_entity_poly.entity_id
_entity_poly.type
_entity_poly.pdbx_seq_one_letter_code
_entity_poly.pdbx_strand_id
1 'polypeptide(L)' 'MKKGLLRLAMSVLWPSFLTAALIVGCVFSLFEPEHLAGMSPMATYTIGFFGFWALSALGCLLTCYLLVVPEGEHPRF' A
#
# COMPACT_ATOMS: atom_id res chain seq x y z
N MET A 1 1.62 -25.41 1.06
CA MET A 1 1.71 -24.25 1.98
C MET A 1 2.37 -23.02 1.33
N LYS A 2 3.58 -23.09 0.76
CA LYS A 2 4.30 -21.90 0.20
C LYS A 2 3.60 -21.16 -0.95
N LYS A 3 2.86 -21.87 -1.81
CA LYS A 3 2.16 -21.29 -2.97
C LYS A 3 1.06 -20.28 -2.58
N GLY A 4 0.36 -20.52 -1.48
CA GLY A 4 -0.71 -19.62 -1.01
C GLY A 4 -0.16 -18.29 -0.51
N LEU A 5 0.92 -18.33 0.27
CA LEU A 5 1.63 -17.14 0.74
C LEU A 5 2.18 -16.30 -0.43
N LEU A 6 2.76 -16.96 -1.44
CA LEU A 6 3.30 -16.25 -2.60
C LEU A 6 2.20 -15.53 -3.39
N ARG A 7 1.03 -16.16 -3.54
CA ARG A 7 -0.14 -15.54 -4.19
C ARG A 7 -0.65 -14.35 -3.38
N LEU A 8 -0.78 -14.48 -2.06
CA LEU A 8 -1.19 -13.38 -1.19
C LEU A 8 -0.22 -12.20 -1.29
N ALA A 9 1.09 -12.48 -1.22
CA ALA A 9 2.12 -11.46 -1.34
C ALA A 9 2.02 -10.71 -2.68
N MET A 10 1.84 -11.42 -3.80
CA MET A 10 1.67 -10.78 -5.11
C MET A 10 0.35 -10.01 -5.22
N SER A 11 -0.75 -10.53 -4.65
CA SER A 11 -2.04 -9.84 -4.63
C SER A 11 -2.04 -8.55 -3.82
N VAL A 12 -1.15 -8.41 -2.83
CA VAL A 12 -1.03 -7.22 -1.98
C VAL A 12 0.07 -6.27 -2.49
N LEU A 13 1.29 -6.78 -2.72
CA LEU A 13 2.46 -5.97 -3.05
C LEU A 13 2.38 -5.34 -4.45
N TRP A 14 1.82 -6.04 -5.43
CA TRP A 14 1.71 -5.54 -6.80
C TRP A 14 0.80 -4.30 -6.91
N PRO A 15 -0.50 -4.37 -6.53
CA PRO A 15 -1.36 -3.20 -6.61
C PRO A 15 -0.93 -2.06 -5.68
N SER A 16 -0.43 -2.37 -4.47
CA SER A 16 0.05 -1.34 -3.55
C SER A 16 1.27 -0.57 -4.07
N PHE A 17 2.19 -1.25 -4.77
CA PHE A 17 3.34 -0.60 -5.40
C PHE A 17 2.91 0.42 -6.46
N LEU A 18 1.95 0.05 -7.33
CA LEU A 18 1.42 0.93 -8.37
C LEU A 18 0.71 2.15 -7.78
N THR A 19 -0.14 1.93 -6.75
CA THR A 19 -0.81 3.03 -6.04
C THR A 19 0.20 3.97 -5.38
N ALA A 20 1.23 3.43 -4.73
CA ALA A 20 2.27 4.24 -4.12
C ALA A 20 3.06 5.05 -5.16
N ALA A 21 3.44 4.45 -6.28
CA ALA A 21 4.13 5.15 -7.36
C ALA A 21 3.30 6.32 -7.92
N LEU A 22 1.99 6.11 -8.08
CA LEU A 22 1.06 7.17 -8.51
C LEU A 22 0.99 8.30 -7.48
N ILE A 23 0.78 7.98 -6.20
CA ILE A 23 0.68 8.98 -5.12
C ILE A 23 1.97 9.78 -5.02
N VAL A 24 3.12 9.10 -5.00
CA VAL A 24 4.45 9.72 -4.96
C VAL A 24 4.66 10.65 -6.15
N GLY A 25 4.31 10.21 -7.36
CA GLY A 25 4.38 11.03 -8.56
C GLY A 25 3.53 12.29 -8.45
N CYS A 26 2.30 12.19 -7.93
CA CYS A 26 1.43 13.34 -7.71
C CYS A 26 1.96 14.27 -6.62
N VAL A 27 2.33 13.73 -5.45
CA VAL A 27 2.79 14.51 -4.29
C VAL A 27 4.05 15.29 -4.66
N PHE A 28 5.07 14.64 -5.22
CA PHE A 28 6.31 15.35 -5.55
C PHE A 28 6.24 16.20 -6.82
N SER A 29 5.19 16.05 -7.64
CA SER A 29 4.90 17.03 -8.70
C SER A 29 4.26 18.32 -8.15
N LEU A 30 3.61 18.24 -6.99
CA LEU A 30 2.90 19.37 -6.37
C LEU A 30 3.72 20.05 -5.25
N PHE A 31 4.60 19.30 -4.59
CA PHE A 31 5.37 19.76 -3.44
C PHE A 31 6.87 19.57 -3.67
N GLU A 32 7.63 20.66 -3.53
CA GLU A 32 9.10 20.62 -3.63
C GLU A 32 9.71 19.84 -2.45
N PRO A 33 10.47 18.75 -2.71
CA PRO A 33 10.99 17.85 -1.67
C PRO A 33 12.01 18.53 -0.75
N GLU A 34 12.69 19.57 -1.22
CA GLU A 34 13.64 20.39 -0.47
C GLU A 34 12.98 21.18 0.68
N HIS A 35 11.70 21.54 0.54
CA HIS A 35 10.97 22.33 1.54
C HIS A 35 10.20 21.47 2.55
N LEU A 36 10.05 20.16 2.29
CA LEU A 36 9.15 19.29 3.08
C LEU A 36 9.77 18.72 4.36
N ALA A 37 11.08 18.49 4.41
CA ALA A 37 11.68 17.71 5.50
C ALA A 37 13.05 18.21 6.00
N GLY A 38 13.67 19.20 5.33
CA GLY A 38 15.04 19.61 5.63
C GLY A 38 16.08 18.48 5.43
N MET A 39 15.70 17.43 4.69
CA MET A 39 16.52 16.28 4.36
C MET A 39 17.03 16.39 2.91
N SER A 40 17.99 15.54 2.53
CA SER A 40 18.38 15.45 1.12
C SER A 40 17.17 15.02 0.26
N PRO A 41 17.03 15.55 -0.98
CA PRO A 41 15.91 15.18 -1.84
C PRO A 41 15.77 13.66 -1.99
N MET A 42 16.88 12.94 -2.14
CA MET A 42 16.89 11.48 -2.25
C MET A 42 16.27 10.78 -1.03
N ALA A 43 16.55 11.27 0.18
CA ALA A 43 15.97 10.73 1.40
C ALA A 43 14.46 10.98 1.44
N THR A 44 14.00 12.20 1.10
CA THR A 44 12.58 12.55 1.03
C THR A 44 11.82 11.66 0.05
N TYR A 45 12.36 11.45 -1.15
CA TYR A 45 11.76 10.56 -2.17
C TYR A 45 11.63 9.12 -1.68
N THR A 46 12.70 8.61 -1.07
CA THR A 46 12.75 7.22 -0.58
C THR A 46 11.75 7.00 0.53
N ILE A 47 11.73 7.89 1.53
CA ILE A 47 10.80 7.79 2.67
C ILE A 47 9.35 7.94 2.20
N GLY A 48 9.07 8.89 1.30
CA GLY A 48 7.74 9.04 0.72
C GLY A 48 7.28 7.77 0.02
N PHE A 49 8.12 7.20 -0.85
CA PHE A 49 7.80 5.97 -1.56
C PHE A 49 7.50 4.80 -0.62
N PHE A 50 8.41 4.48 0.31
CA PHE A 50 8.21 3.36 1.23
C PHE A 50 7.06 3.60 2.21
N GLY A 51 6.83 4.84 2.64
CA GLY A 51 5.71 5.22 3.49
C GLY A 51 4.35 5.02 2.81
N PHE A 52 4.18 5.58 1.60
CA PHE A 52 2.94 5.41 0.83
C PHE A 52 2.74 3.96 0.38
N TRP A 53 3.82 3.24 0.09
CA TRP A 53 3.75 1.82 -0.25
C TRP A 53 3.31 0.96 0.92
N ALA A 54 3.88 1.17 2.12
CA ALA A 54 3.48 0.45 3.32
C ALA A 54 2.00 0.72 3.67
N LEU A 55 1.55 1.97 3.58
CA LEU A 55 0.16 2.34 3.84
C LEU A 55 -0.79 1.69 2.81
N SER A 56 -0.43 1.72 1.52
CA SER A 56 -1.22 1.08 0.46
C SER A 56 -1.26 -0.44 0.62
N ALA A 57 -0.13 -1.06 1.02
CA ALA A 57 -0.04 -2.49 1.28
C ALA A 57 -0.90 -2.90 2.47
N LEU A 58 -0.95 -2.08 3.52
CA LEU A 58 -1.85 -2.28 4.65
C LEU A 58 -3.31 -2.25 4.20
N GLY A 59 -3.69 -1.29 3.35
CA GLY A 59 -5.04 -1.21 2.77
C GLY A 59 -5.41 -2.48 1.98
N CYS A 60 -4.54 -2.92 1.07
CA CYS A 60 -4.75 -4.16 0.31
C CYS A 60 -4.83 -5.39 1.23
N LEU A 61 -3.99 -5.47 2.27
CA LEU A 61 -4.02 -6.55 3.24
C LEU A 61 -5.34 -6.58 4.02
N LEU A 62 -5.83 -5.41 4.45
CA LEU A 62 -7.13 -5.28 5.12
C LEU A 62 -8.27 -5.71 4.18
N THR A 63 -8.24 -5.31 2.91
CA THR A 63 -9.22 -5.79 1.93
C THR A 63 -9.18 -7.31 1.78
N CYS A 64 -7.99 -7.91 1.65
CA CYS A 64 -7.85 -9.37 1.60
C CYS A 64 -8.36 -10.04 2.89
N TYR A 65 -8.12 -9.45 4.06
CA TYR A 65 -8.63 -9.95 5.33
C TYR A 65 -10.16 -9.95 5.35
N LEU A 66 -10.80 -8.83 4.99
CA LEU A 66 -12.25 -8.70 4.97
C LEU A 66 -12.92 -9.65 3.97
N LEU A 67 -12.29 -9.91 2.82
CA LEU A 67 -12.80 -10.86 1.83
C LEU A 67 -12.68 -12.32 2.26
N VAL A 68 -11.83 -12.63 3.25
CA VAL A 68 -11.66 -13.98 3.80
C VAL A 68 -12.58 -14.21 5.00
N VAL A 69 -13.02 -13.16 5.70
CA VAL A 69 -13.98 -13.27 6.79
C VAL A 69 -15.33 -13.72 6.21
N PRO A 70 -15.82 -14.94 6.54
CA PRO A 70 -17.14 -15.38 6.09
C PRO A 70 -18.19 -14.47 6.72
N GLU A 71 -19.16 -13.96 5.94
CA GLU A 71 -20.36 -13.39 6.54
C GLU A 71 -21.02 -14.47 7.37
N GLY A 72 -21.14 -14.21 8.69
CA GLY A 72 -21.78 -15.16 9.60
C GLY A 72 -23.14 -15.56 9.03
N GLU A 73 -23.39 -16.87 8.93
CA GLU A 73 -24.64 -17.42 8.43
C GLU A 73 -25.82 -16.68 9.07
N HIS A 74 -26.48 -15.82 8.30
CA HIS A 74 -27.71 -15.19 8.74
C HIS A 74 -28.73 -16.32 8.91
N PRO A 75 -29.26 -16.57 10.13
CA PRO A 75 -30.23 -17.65 10.30
C PRO A 75 -31.42 -17.35 9.40
N ARG A 76 -31.71 -18.27 8.48
CA ARG A 76 -32.94 -18.24 7.67
C ARG A 76 -34.09 -18.64 8.59
N PHE A 77 -34.63 -17.64 9.29
CA PHE A 77 -35.97 -17.72 9.87
C PHE A 77 -37.01 -17.54 8.76
#